data_AF-W4RVT9-F1
#
_entry.id   AF-W4RVT9-F1
#
_cell.length_a   1.000
_cell.length_b   1.000
_cell.length_c   1.000
_cell.angle_alpha   90.00
_cell.angle_beta   90.00
_cell.angle_gamma   90.00
#
_symmetry.space_group_name_H-M   'P 1'
#
loop_
_entity.id
_entity.type
_entity.pdbx_description
1 polymer ?
#
loop_
_entity_poly.entity_id
_entity_poly.type
_entity_poly.pdbx_seq_one_letter_code
_entity_poly.pdbx_strand_id
1 'polypeptide(L)'
;MSKEQELNELVSSVIKNAFKTKELIPAGMVTQKQEKPKSEQTYMELDHLQETEDKPSIIQSTIERGPFVEERAVELSRSYKAAEQPNSTQQTPPDWRNAFVAQENMTFEATASVSDEELVHDEKETIQPDTSPAAHETVVEVQESRVPPLYPIGQMHGTYILAQNDRGLYIIDQHAAQERIKYEYFRDKVGEVATELQEMLVPITFEYSADECIKINEHQHELEKVGVLLEPFGYNSFIVRSHPQWFPRGEEKDLIEDMIEQLLLMKKVDLKKLREEAAIMMSCKASIKANHHLRNDEIQALLDELRRSSDPFTCPHGRPIIVHYSTYEMEKMFKRVM
;
A
#
# COMPACT_ATOMS: atom_id res chain seq x y z
N MET A 1 -23.30 83.62 -33.82
CA MET A 1 -24.28 82.53 -33.69
C MET A 1 -23.51 81.28 -33.29
N SER A 2 -23.66 80.83 -32.04
CA SER A 2 -22.85 79.76 -31.43
C SER A 2 -23.27 78.40 -31.96
N LYS A 3 -22.31 77.59 -32.47
CA LYS A 3 -22.55 76.23 -33.02
C LYS A 3 -22.43 75.11 -31.97
N GLU A 4 -22.69 75.43 -30.71
CA GLU A 4 -22.56 74.48 -29.60
C GLU A 4 -23.60 73.35 -29.64
N GLN A 5 -24.78 73.60 -30.20
CA GLN A 5 -25.81 72.58 -30.37
C GLN A 5 -25.40 71.49 -31.37
N GLU A 6 -24.85 71.88 -32.53
CA GLU A 6 -24.37 70.94 -33.55
C GLU A 6 -23.23 70.07 -33.02
N LEU A 7 -22.33 70.66 -32.22
CA LEU A 7 -21.23 69.93 -31.61
C LEU A 7 -21.73 68.90 -30.57
N ASN A 8 -22.74 69.27 -29.78
CA ASN A 8 -23.30 68.37 -28.77
C ASN A 8 -24.02 67.18 -29.41
N GLU A 9 -24.79 67.42 -30.48
CA GLU A 9 -25.43 66.33 -31.25
C GLU A 9 -24.40 65.38 -31.85
N LEU A 10 -23.30 65.92 -32.41
CA LEU A 10 -22.24 65.10 -32.98
C LEU A 10 -21.57 64.24 -31.90
N VAL A 11 -21.17 64.83 -30.77
CA VAL A 11 -20.54 64.10 -29.65
C VAL A 11 -21.48 63.02 -29.10
N SER A 12 -22.76 63.35 -28.92
CA SER A 12 -23.76 62.40 -28.42
C SER A 12 -23.97 61.22 -29.38
N SER A 13 -23.97 61.48 -30.70
CA SER A 13 -24.09 60.43 -31.72
C SER A 13 -22.88 59.50 -31.76
N VAL A 14 -21.66 60.04 -31.64
CA VAL A 14 -20.41 59.27 -31.65
C VAL A 14 -20.33 58.39 -30.40
N ILE A 15 -20.70 58.90 -29.23
CA ILE A 15 -20.73 58.13 -27.98
C ILE A 15 -21.76 57.00 -28.09
N LYS A 16 -22.98 57.29 -28.56
CA LYS A 16 -24.02 56.24 -28.73
C LYS A 16 -23.60 55.15 -29.71
N ASN A 17 -22.90 55.50 -30.79
CA ASN A 17 -22.36 54.51 -31.72
C ASN A 17 -21.25 53.67 -31.07
N ALA A 18 -20.34 54.30 -30.31
CA ALA A 18 -19.28 53.57 -29.61
C ALA A 18 -19.82 52.57 -28.58
N PHE A 19 -20.91 52.89 -27.88
CA PHE A 19 -21.55 51.99 -26.94
C PHE A 19 -22.38 50.88 -27.62
N LYS A 20 -22.92 51.10 -28.82
CA LYS A 20 -23.57 50.02 -29.59
C LYS A 20 -22.57 48.96 -30.06
N THR A 21 -21.33 49.33 -30.34
CA THR A 21 -20.29 48.39 -30.80
C THR A 21 -19.70 47.55 -29.66
N LYS A 22 -19.87 47.96 -28.40
CA LYS A 22 -19.42 47.19 -27.23
C LYS A 22 -20.62 46.52 -26.56
N GLU A 23 -20.87 45.26 -26.90
CA GLU A 23 -21.71 44.40 -26.07
C GLU A 23 -21.04 44.24 -24.69
N LEU A 24 -21.60 44.91 -23.68
CA LEU A 24 -21.24 44.81 -22.27
C LEU A 24 -22.26 43.94 -21.52
N ILE A 25 -22.74 42.87 -22.15
CA ILE A 25 -23.38 41.78 -21.42
C ILE A 25 -22.22 40.85 -21.03
N PRO A 26 -21.86 40.72 -19.74
CA PRO A 26 -21.02 39.60 -19.32
C PRO A 26 -21.76 38.37 -19.79
N ALA A 27 -21.13 37.52 -20.62
CA ALA A 27 -21.71 36.25 -21.03
C ALA A 27 -22.14 35.50 -19.76
N GLY A 28 -23.41 35.65 -19.41
CA GLY A 28 -24.02 35.03 -18.26
C GLY A 28 -23.94 33.55 -18.51
N MET A 29 -23.27 32.87 -17.60
CA MET A 29 -23.29 31.42 -17.37
C MET A 29 -24.24 30.70 -18.33
N VAL A 30 -23.71 30.26 -19.47
CA VAL A 30 -24.36 29.19 -20.22
C VAL A 30 -24.35 28.01 -19.25
N THR A 31 -25.51 27.71 -18.68
CA THR A 31 -25.69 26.43 -18.00
C THR A 31 -25.51 25.40 -19.10
N GLN A 32 -24.31 24.84 -19.20
CA GLN A 32 -24.12 23.64 -20.00
C GLN A 32 -25.12 22.64 -19.45
N LYS A 33 -26.08 22.25 -20.29
CA LYS A 33 -26.98 21.16 -19.98
C LYS A 33 -26.08 19.97 -19.67
N GLN A 34 -25.98 19.59 -18.41
CA GLN A 34 -25.26 18.37 -18.05
C GLN A 34 -25.92 17.24 -18.83
N GLU A 35 -25.20 16.68 -19.79
CA GLU A 35 -25.59 15.44 -20.40
C GLU A 35 -25.66 14.44 -19.26
N LYS A 36 -26.86 13.95 -18.96
CA LYS A 36 -27.00 12.82 -18.06
C LYS A 36 -26.14 11.72 -18.67
N PRO A 37 -25.16 11.16 -17.94
CA PRO A 37 -24.40 10.05 -18.47
C PRO A 37 -25.42 8.99 -18.87
N LYS A 38 -25.39 8.59 -20.15
CA LYS A 38 -26.11 7.39 -20.56
C LYS A 38 -25.56 6.28 -19.67
N SER A 39 -26.43 5.61 -18.92
CA SER A 39 -26.04 4.38 -18.26
C SER A 39 -25.75 3.37 -19.36
N GLU A 40 -24.51 3.33 -19.81
CA GLU A 40 -24.00 2.15 -20.48
C GLU A 40 -23.93 1.09 -19.38
N GLN A 41 -24.98 0.26 -19.32
CA GLN A 41 -24.87 -1.01 -18.61
C GLN A 41 -23.83 -1.81 -19.38
N THR A 42 -22.60 -1.77 -18.93
CA THR A 42 -21.56 -2.67 -19.40
C THR A 42 -22.00 -4.06 -18.99
N TYR A 43 -22.48 -4.85 -19.96
CA TYR A 43 -22.66 -6.27 -19.76
C TYR A 43 -21.26 -6.85 -19.55
N MET A 44 -20.96 -7.32 -18.33
CA MET A 44 -19.75 -8.10 -18.12
C MET A 44 -20.00 -9.50 -18.66
N GLU A 45 -19.33 -9.82 -19.76
CA GLU A 45 -19.21 -11.20 -20.20
C GLU A 45 -18.15 -11.85 -19.29
N LEU A 46 -18.61 -12.62 -18.31
CA LEU A 46 -17.77 -13.42 -17.42
C LEU A 46 -17.25 -14.63 -18.19
N ASP A 47 -16.31 -14.41 -19.10
CA ASP A 47 -15.47 -15.49 -19.60
C ASP A 47 -14.08 -14.95 -19.95
N HIS A 48 -13.22 -14.90 -18.94
CA HIS A 48 -11.78 -14.71 -19.09
C HIS A 48 -11.06 -15.89 -18.45
N LEU A 49 -11.26 -17.06 -19.04
CA LEU A 49 -10.20 -18.07 -19.05
C LEU A 49 -9.23 -17.67 -20.15
N GLN A 50 -7.94 -17.53 -19.80
CA GLN A 50 -6.87 -17.39 -20.77
C GLN A 50 -6.84 -18.65 -21.65
N GLU A 51 -7.24 -18.52 -22.92
CA GLU A 51 -6.96 -19.54 -23.92
C GLU A 51 -5.44 -19.60 -24.13
N THR A 52 -4.84 -20.71 -23.70
CA THR A 52 -3.47 -21.07 -24.03
C THR A 52 -3.37 -21.27 -25.54
N GLU A 53 -2.40 -20.60 -26.16
CA GLU A 53 -2.11 -20.75 -27.58
C GLU A 53 -1.88 -22.22 -27.94
N ASP A 54 -2.74 -22.77 -28.78
CA ASP A 54 -2.39 -23.83 -29.72
C ASP A 54 -3.37 -23.81 -30.91
N LYS A 55 -2.87 -23.45 -32.09
CA LYS A 55 -3.51 -23.82 -33.37
C LYS A 55 -3.18 -25.30 -33.62
N PRO A 56 -4.04 -26.13 -34.25
CA PRO A 56 -4.73 -25.75 -35.49
C PRO A 56 -6.10 -26.39 -35.80
N SER A 57 -6.67 -25.91 -36.91
CA SER A 57 -7.40 -26.66 -37.95
C SER A 57 -8.89 -26.39 -38.14
N ILE A 58 -9.20 -26.23 -39.41
CA ILE A 58 -10.46 -25.88 -40.06
C ILE A 58 -11.41 -27.07 -39.99
N ILE A 59 -12.62 -26.88 -39.44
CA ILE A 59 -13.82 -27.61 -39.88
C ILE A 59 -15.03 -26.66 -39.80
N GLN A 60 -15.59 -26.35 -40.97
CA GLN A 60 -16.95 -25.81 -41.09
C GLN A 60 -17.94 -26.92 -40.74
N SER A 61 -18.84 -26.68 -39.79
CA SER A 61 -20.10 -27.41 -39.72
C SER A 61 -21.21 -26.54 -39.14
N THR A 62 -22.12 -26.16 -40.02
CA THR A 62 -23.51 -25.77 -39.77
C THR A 62 -24.16 -26.60 -38.66
N ILE A 63 -24.78 -25.94 -37.68
CA ILE A 63 -25.64 -26.59 -36.68
C ILE A 63 -27.04 -25.96 -36.75
N GLU A 64 -28.00 -26.78 -37.17
CA GLU A 64 -29.43 -26.56 -37.07
C GLU A 64 -29.88 -26.66 -35.60
N ARG A 65 -30.89 -25.86 -35.23
CA ARG A 65 -31.52 -25.85 -33.91
C ARG A 65 -32.40 -27.08 -33.71
N GLY A 66 -32.23 -27.79 -32.59
CA GLY A 66 -33.16 -28.78 -32.04
C GLY A 66 -33.10 -28.82 -30.50
N PRO A 67 -34.20 -29.16 -29.79
CA PRO A 67 -34.35 -28.91 -28.35
C PRO A 67 -33.78 -30.07 -27.53
N PHE A 68 -32.74 -29.82 -26.72
CA PHE A 68 -32.13 -30.82 -25.82
C PHE A 68 -32.01 -30.32 -24.36
N VAL A 69 -32.67 -29.21 -23.99
CA VAL A 69 -32.41 -28.54 -22.70
C VAL A 69 -33.34 -28.98 -21.56
N GLU A 70 -34.37 -29.78 -21.83
CA GLU A 70 -35.43 -29.99 -20.83
C GLU A 70 -35.21 -31.20 -19.90
N GLU A 71 -34.37 -32.17 -20.26
CA GLU A 71 -34.19 -33.40 -19.47
C GLU A 71 -33.15 -33.24 -18.33
N ARG A 72 -32.12 -32.41 -18.52
CA ARG A 72 -31.01 -32.27 -17.57
C ARG A 72 -31.32 -31.37 -16.36
N ALA A 73 -32.28 -30.47 -16.50
CA ALA A 73 -32.78 -29.63 -15.40
C ALA A 73 -33.63 -30.41 -14.38
N VAL A 74 -34.25 -31.51 -14.80
CA VAL A 74 -35.10 -32.35 -13.95
C VAL A 74 -34.28 -33.32 -13.08
N GLU A 75 -33.10 -33.75 -13.56
CA GLU A 75 -32.19 -34.57 -12.76
C GLU A 75 -31.45 -33.76 -11.67
N LEU A 76 -31.02 -32.53 -11.99
CA LEU A 76 -30.33 -31.67 -11.03
C LEU A 76 -31.25 -31.24 -9.88
N SER A 77 -32.54 -31.02 -10.15
CA SER A 77 -33.52 -30.66 -9.12
C SER A 77 -33.89 -31.84 -8.19
N ARG A 78 -33.67 -33.10 -8.61
CA ARG A 78 -33.81 -34.27 -7.74
C ARG A 78 -32.62 -34.47 -6.81
N SER A 79 -31.39 -34.15 -7.24
CA SER A 79 -30.22 -34.28 -6.38
C SER A 79 -30.21 -33.27 -5.23
N TYR A 80 -30.79 -32.07 -5.43
CA TYR A 80 -30.90 -31.06 -4.36
C TYR A 80 -31.94 -31.38 -3.29
N LYS A 81 -32.93 -32.24 -3.55
CA LYS A 81 -33.95 -32.65 -2.55
C LYS A 81 -33.55 -33.86 -1.70
N ALA A 82 -32.44 -34.53 -2.02
CA ALA A 82 -31.99 -35.73 -1.30
C ALA A 82 -30.95 -35.46 -0.19
N ALA A 83 -30.46 -34.22 -0.07
CA ALA A 83 -29.38 -33.86 0.86
C ALA A 83 -29.84 -33.19 2.18
N GLU A 84 -31.14 -33.00 2.39
CA GLU A 84 -31.67 -32.45 3.64
C GLU A 84 -32.12 -33.57 4.60
N GLN A 85 -31.19 -34.06 5.44
CA GLN A 85 -31.47 -34.50 6.81
C GLN A 85 -30.28 -34.20 7.74
N PRO A 86 -30.53 -33.90 9.02
CA PRO A 86 -29.55 -33.23 9.88
C PRO A 86 -28.65 -34.25 10.58
N ASN A 87 -27.34 -34.00 10.59
CA ASN A 87 -26.46 -34.65 11.57
C ASN A 87 -25.85 -33.56 12.44
N SER A 88 -26.30 -33.50 13.70
CA SER A 88 -25.75 -32.59 14.69
C SER A 88 -24.45 -33.17 15.24
N THR A 89 -23.37 -32.40 15.13
CA THR A 89 -22.22 -32.56 16.02
C THR A 89 -21.75 -31.15 16.33
N GLN A 90 -22.08 -30.69 17.55
CA GLN A 90 -21.64 -29.40 18.08
C GLN A 90 -20.12 -29.42 18.21
N GLN A 91 -19.43 -28.62 17.41
CA GLN A 91 -18.11 -28.11 17.71
C GLN A 91 -18.20 -26.59 17.82
N THR A 92 -17.97 -26.08 19.03
CA THR A 92 -17.93 -24.65 19.30
C THR A 92 -16.68 -24.02 18.68
N PRO A 93 -16.79 -22.90 17.95
CA PRO A 93 -15.62 -22.18 17.44
C PRO A 93 -14.87 -21.43 18.57
N PRO A 94 -13.56 -21.17 18.44
CA PRO A 94 -12.78 -20.46 19.45
C PRO A 94 -13.22 -18.99 19.54
N ASP A 95 -13.46 -18.53 20.76
CA ASP A 95 -13.88 -17.17 21.09
C ASP A 95 -12.66 -16.24 21.17
N TRP A 96 -12.36 -15.51 20.10
CA TRP A 96 -11.20 -14.61 20.00
C TRP A 96 -11.41 -13.26 20.71
N ARG A 97 -12.55 -13.06 21.37
CA ARG A 97 -12.87 -11.82 22.12
C ARG A 97 -12.05 -11.64 23.41
N ASN A 98 -11.40 -12.68 23.93
CA ASN A 98 -10.72 -12.64 25.23
C ASN A 98 -9.18 -12.69 25.19
N ALA A 99 -8.55 -12.53 24.02
CA ALA A 99 -7.08 -12.49 23.93
C ALA A 99 -6.46 -11.16 24.44
N PHE A 100 -7.27 -10.21 24.91
CA PHE A 100 -6.84 -8.84 25.22
C PHE A 100 -6.64 -8.51 26.72
N VAL A 101 -6.70 -9.48 27.65
CA VAL A 101 -6.43 -9.20 29.07
C VAL A 101 -5.67 -10.36 29.75
N ALA A 102 -4.37 -10.49 29.49
CA ALA A 102 -3.43 -11.20 30.36
C ALA A 102 -1.97 -10.91 29.95
N GLN A 103 -1.54 -9.65 30.08
CA GLN A 103 -0.12 -9.33 30.05
C GLN A 103 0.21 -8.32 31.16
N GLU A 104 -0.11 -8.70 32.39
CA GLU A 104 0.53 -8.11 33.57
C GLU A 104 0.93 -9.25 34.52
N ASN A 105 2.19 -9.20 34.93
CA ASN A 105 2.88 -10.00 35.94
C ASN A 105 3.43 -11.37 35.51
N MET A 106 4.67 -11.36 34.98
CA MET A 106 5.67 -12.32 35.46
C MET A 106 6.99 -11.61 35.78
N THR A 107 7.18 -11.43 37.08
CA THR A 107 8.44 -11.13 37.76
C THR A 107 9.45 -12.27 37.58
N PHE A 108 10.68 -11.85 37.35
CA PHE A 108 11.90 -12.62 37.24
C PHE A 108 12.32 -13.16 38.61
N GLU A 109 12.47 -14.47 38.78
CA GLU A 109 13.28 -15.05 39.85
C GLU A 109 14.17 -16.17 39.29
N ALA A 110 15.47 -15.92 39.41
CA ALA A 110 16.55 -16.84 39.12
C ALA A 110 16.70 -17.86 40.24
N THR A 111 16.90 -19.14 39.90
CA THR A 111 17.62 -20.07 40.78
C THR A 111 18.49 -21.02 39.96
N ALA A 112 19.72 -21.15 40.44
CA ALA A 112 20.78 -21.98 39.91
C ALA A 112 20.56 -23.46 40.23
N SER A 113 21.07 -24.34 39.37
CA SER A 113 21.68 -25.58 39.83
C SER A 113 22.75 -26.03 38.83
N VAL A 114 23.94 -26.23 39.38
CA VAL A 114 25.12 -26.82 38.78
C VAL A 114 25.07 -28.32 39.07
N SER A 115 25.43 -29.14 38.10
CA SER A 115 26.07 -30.43 38.35
C SER A 115 26.81 -30.90 37.10
N ASP A 116 28.13 -30.92 37.22
CA ASP A 116 29.10 -31.65 36.41
C ASP A 116 28.73 -33.14 36.29
N GLU A 117 29.06 -33.76 35.14
CA GLU A 117 29.91 -34.95 35.12
C GLU A 117 30.40 -35.28 33.69
N GLU A 118 31.64 -35.74 33.65
CA GLU A 118 32.56 -35.95 32.52
C GLU A 118 32.22 -37.15 31.61
N LEU A 119 32.71 -37.15 30.35
CA LEU A 119 33.75 -38.08 29.83
C LEU A 119 33.78 -38.18 28.27
N VAL A 120 34.92 -37.71 27.72
CA VAL A 120 35.83 -38.38 26.75
C VAL A 120 35.39 -38.69 25.29
N HIS A 121 36.13 -38.03 24.37
CA HIS A 121 36.64 -38.41 23.02
C HIS A 121 36.02 -39.57 22.24
N ASP A 122 35.74 -39.36 20.94
CA ASP A 122 36.68 -39.75 19.87
C ASP A 122 36.29 -39.11 18.52
N GLU A 123 37.27 -38.46 17.87
CA GLU A 123 37.17 -38.01 16.48
C GLU A 123 37.41 -39.21 15.56
N LYS A 124 36.58 -39.36 14.52
CA LYS A 124 36.99 -40.04 13.30
C LYS A 124 36.19 -39.55 12.10
N GLU A 125 36.90 -38.76 11.29
CA GLU A 125 36.62 -38.56 9.87
C GLU A 125 36.43 -39.91 9.17
N THR A 126 35.38 -40.02 8.36
CA THR A 126 35.37 -40.92 7.22
C THR A 126 34.60 -40.26 6.08
N ILE A 127 35.38 -39.71 5.15
CA ILE A 127 34.96 -39.27 3.83
C ILE A 127 34.84 -40.51 2.95
N GLN A 128 33.68 -40.76 2.32
CA GLN A 128 33.59 -41.42 1.01
C GLN A 128 32.33 -40.96 0.22
N PRO A 129 32.38 -41.02 -1.12
CA PRO A 129 31.68 -40.09 -2.01
C PRO A 129 30.58 -40.71 -2.89
N ASP A 130 29.82 -39.81 -3.54
CA ASP A 130 29.08 -39.92 -4.80
C ASP A 130 28.05 -41.06 -5.03
N THR A 131 26.76 -40.66 -5.12
CA THR A 131 25.85 -41.15 -6.17
C THR A 131 24.74 -40.13 -6.52
N SER A 132 24.85 -39.60 -7.75
CA SER A 132 23.83 -39.13 -8.73
C SER A 132 22.78 -38.06 -8.38
N PRO A 133 22.53 -37.08 -9.29
CA PRO A 133 21.66 -35.94 -9.04
C PRO A 133 20.19 -36.32 -9.32
N ALA A 134 19.40 -36.47 -8.27
CA ALA A 134 17.95 -36.39 -8.40
C ALA A 134 17.60 -34.91 -8.65
N ALA A 135 16.89 -34.65 -9.76
CA ALA A 135 16.34 -33.35 -10.07
C ALA A 135 15.52 -32.84 -8.88
N HIS A 136 16.04 -31.81 -8.21
CA HIS A 136 15.24 -31.00 -7.31
C HIS A 136 14.26 -30.23 -8.20
N GLU A 137 13.05 -30.78 -8.36
CA GLU A 137 11.88 -29.94 -8.60
C GLU A 137 11.80 -28.97 -7.43
N THR A 138 12.21 -27.73 -7.67
CA THR A 138 11.91 -26.61 -6.81
C THR A 138 10.40 -26.47 -6.77
N VAL A 139 9.79 -27.13 -5.79
CA VAL A 139 8.42 -26.85 -5.37
C VAL A 139 8.45 -25.39 -4.90
N VAL A 140 8.00 -24.49 -5.78
CA VAL A 140 7.74 -23.10 -5.41
C VAL A 140 6.57 -23.17 -4.46
N GLU A 141 6.88 -23.16 -3.17
CA GLU A 141 5.90 -23.06 -2.10
C GLU A 141 5.20 -21.71 -2.27
N VAL A 142 4.03 -21.73 -2.91
CA VAL A 142 3.18 -20.55 -3.05
C VAL A 142 2.71 -20.22 -1.64
N GLN A 143 3.41 -19.29 -0.99
CA GLN A 143 2.96 -18.73 0.28
C GLN A 143 1.55 -18.16 0.04
N GLU A 144 0.53 -18.86 0.57
CA GLU A 144 -0.83 -18.35 0.53
C GLU A 144 -0.84 -16.98 1.21
N SER A 145 -1.15 -15.94 0.46
CA SER A 145 -1.25 -14.61 1.04
C SER A 145 -2.33 -14.63 2.13
N ARG A 146 -2.00 -14.03 3.28
CA ARG A 146 -2.87 -13.96 4.47
C ARG A 146 -4.21 -13.28 4.17
N VAL A 147 -4.29 -12.48 3.10
CA VAL A 147 -5.50 -11.82 2.63
C VAL A 147 -5.84 -12.37 1.24
N PRO A 148 -7.06 -12.88 0.99
CA PRO A 148 -7.45 -13.32 -0.35
C PRO A 148 -7.45 -12.14 -1.34
N PRO A 149 -7.50 -12.40 -2.66
CA PRO A 149 -7.76 -11.35 -3.64
C PRO A 149 -8.96 -10.48 -3.24
N LEU A 150 -8.80 -9.17 -3.32
CA LEU A 150 -9.81 -8.18 -2.97
C LEU A 150 -10.26 -7.46 -4.24
N TYR A 151 -11.56 -7.25 -4.37
CA TYR A 151 -12.16 -6.56 -5.50
C TYR A 151 -12.73 -5.21 -5.06
N PRO A 152 -12.37 -4.10 -5.72
CA PRO A 152 -12.80 -2.76 -5.33
C PRO A 152 -14.30 -2.59 -5.58
N ILE A 153 -15.01 -2.10 -4.55
CA ILE A 153 -16.38 -1.61 -4.66
C ILE A 153 -16.36 -0.11 -4.96
N GLY A 154 -15.47 0.63 -4.28
CA GLY A 154 -15.32 2.06 -4.46
C GLY A 154 -14.52 2.71 -3.34
N GLN A 155 -14.57 4.04 -3.29
CA GLN A 155 -13.84 4.86 -2.31
C GLN A 155 -14.78 5.86 -1.66
N MET A 156 -14.54 6.15 -0.38
CA MET A 156 -15.27 7.14 0.41
C MET A 156 -14.33 8.26 0.88
N HIS A 157 -14.76 9.51 0.66
CA HIS A 157 -14.12 10.75 1.13
C HIS A 157 -12.66 10.95 0.71
N GLY A 158 -12.15 10.21 -0.27
CA GLY A 158 -10.73 10.28 -0.63
C GLY A 158 -9.80 9.64 0.42
N THR A 159 -10.35 8.81 1.31
CA THR A 159 -9.64 8.31 2.52
C THR A 159 -9.83 6.82 2.73
N TYR A 160 -11.05 6.30 2.53
CA TYR A 160 -11.34 4.88 2.76
C TYR A 160 -11.65 4.17 1.45
N ILE A 161 -11.08 2.99 1.27
CA ILE A 161 -11.38 2.08 0.18
C ILE A 161 -12.33 1.00 0.71
N LEU A 162 -13.37 0.71 -0.07
CA LEU A 162 -14.27 -0.42 0.15
C LEU A 162 -13.95 -1.50 -0.87
N ALA A 163 -13.70 -2.71 -0.38
CA ALA A 163 -13.43 -3.87 -1.20
C ALA A 163 -14.20 -5.11 -0.68
N GLN A 164 -14.40 -6.11 -1.54
CA GLN A 164 -15.04 -7.36 -1.16
C GLN A 164 -14.30 -8.58 -1.70
N ASN A 165 -14.58 -9.72 -1.09
CA ASN A 165 -14.32 -11.05 -1.62
C ASN A 165 -15.35 -12.04 -1.05
N ASP A 166 -15.16 -13.33 -1.29
CA ASP A 166 -16.06 -14.40 -0.83
C ASP A 166 -16.22 -14.45 0.70
N ARG A 167 -15.30 -13.86 1.46
CA ARG A 167 -15.32 -13.81 2.93
C ARG A 167 -16.07 -12.59 3.49
N GLY A 168 -16.38 -11.57 2.68
CA GLY A 168 -17.17 -10.41 3.11
C GLY A 168 -16.61 -9.05 2.68
N LEU A 169 -16.88 -8.02 3.49
CA LEU A 169 -16.55 -6.61 3.24
C LEU A 169 -15.26 -6.21 3.94
N TYR A 170 -14.40 -5.47 3.24
CA TYR A 170 -13.15 -4.90 3.72
C TYR A 170 -13.19 -3.39 3.60
N ILE A 171 -12.95 -2.71 4.72
CA ILE A 171 -12.82 -1.25 4.81
C ILE A 171 -11.35 -0.95 5.08
N ILE A 172 -10.72 -0.19 4.19
CA ILE A 172 -9.27 -0.04 4.15
C ILE A 172 -8.94 1.44 4.25
N ASP A 173 -8.08 1.81 5.20
CA ASP A 173 -7.49 3.14 5.27
C ASP A 173 -6.42 3.25 4.17
N GLN A 174 -6.69 4.09 3.17
CA GLN A 174 -5.81 4.28 2.02
C GLN A 174 -4.43 4.81 2.43
N HIS A 175 -4.39 5.73 3.39
CA HIS A 175 -3.14 6.35 3.81
C HIS A 175 -2.28 5.33 4.55
N ALA A 176 -2.86 4.64 5.53
CA ALA A 176 -2.16 3.61 6.29
C ALA A 176 -1.69 2.43 5.41
N ALA A 177 -2.49 2.05 4.40
CA ALA A 177 -2.12 1.03 3.43
C ALA A 177 -0.87 1.44 2.62
N GLN A 178 -0.84 2.68 2.12
CA GLN A 178 0.31 3.19 1.38
C GLN A 178 1.56 3.34 2.25
N GLU A 179 1.41 3.76 3.50
CA GLU A 179 2.53 3.80 4.45
C GLU A 179 3.13 2.41 4.62
N ARG A 180 2.32 1.36 4.82
CA ARG A 180 2.82 -0.02 4.94
C ARG A 180 3.56 -0.49 3.70
N ILE A 181 2.98 -0.28 2.53
CA ILE A 181 3.59 -0.65 1.24
C ILE A 181 4.96 0.03 1.09
N LYS A 182 5.02 1.35 1.30
CA LYS A 182 6.26 2.12 1.15
C LYS A 182 7.27 1.81 2.23
N TYR A 183 6.82 1.56 3.45
CA TYR A 183 7.70 1.13 4.53
C TYR A 183 8.45 -0.14 4.17
N GLU A 184 7.79 -1.14 3.59
CA GLU A 184 8.47 -2.37 3.18
C GLU A 184 9.48 -2.10 2.06
N TYR A 185 9.11 -1.30 1.06
CA TYR A 185 10.04 -0.86 0.03
C TYR A 185 11.27 -0.17 0.63
N PHE A 186 11.09 0.81 1.53
CA PHE A 186 12.21 1.54 2.13
C PHE A 186 13.01 0.68 3.10
N ARG A 187 12.37 -0.19 3.87
CA ARG A 187 13.03 -1.14 4.79
C ARG A 187 14.02 -2.03 4.04
N ASP A 188 13.62 -2.50 2.87
CA ASP A 188 14.47 -3.32 2.03
C ASP A 188 15.61 -2.47 1.43
N LYS A 189 15.31 -1.25 0.97
CA LYS A 189 16.30 -0.31 0.41
C LYS A 189 17.37 0.18 1.40
N VAL A 190 17.00 0.47 2.65
CA VAL A 190 17.96 0.84 3.71
C VAL A 190 18.75 -0.37 4.24
N GLY A 191 18.23 -1.58 4.02
CA GLY A 191 18.91 -2.84 4.32
C GLY A 191 20.08 -3.09 3.38
N GLU A 192 19.93 -2.71 2.12
CA GLU A 192 20.93 -2.77 1.05
C GLU A 192 22.02 -1.71 1.25
N VAL A 193 23.24 -2.00 0.79
CA VAL A 193 24.31 -0.99 0.74
C VAL A 193 24.03 -0.06 -0.44
N ALA A 194 23.93 1.25 -0.19
CA ALA A 194 23.58 2.24 -1.20
C ALA A 194 24.60 2.22 -2.35
N THR A 195 24.21 1.62 -3.47
CA THR A 195 25.06 1.48 -4.67
C THR A 195 24.82 2.62 -5.66
N GLU A 196 23.64 3.25 -5.60
CA GLU A 196 23.21 4.33 -6.49
C GLU A 196 23.04 5.64 -5.70
N LEU A 197 24.00 6.55 -5.88
CA LEU A 197 24.01 7.86 -5.26
C LEU A 197 23.64 8.93 -6.30
N GLN A 198 22.81 9.88 -5.88
CA GLN A 198 22.45 11.07 -6.62
C GLN A 198 23.17 12.28 -6.04
N GLU A 199 23.97 12.97 -6.86
CA GLU A 199 24.57 14.25 -6.48
C GLU A 199 23.51 15.36 -6.44
N MET A 200 23.59 16.21 -5.41
CA MET A 200 22.71 17.35 -5.27
C MET A 200 23.26 18.55 -6.04
N LEU A 201 22.34 19.28 -6.71
CA LEU A 201 22.68 20.54 -7.38
C LEU A 201 23.19 21.59 -6.41
N VAL A 202 22.64 21.62 -5.21
CA VAL A 202 23.02 22.51 -4.12
C VAL A 202 23.31 21.65 -2.90
N PRO A 203 24.56 21.56 -2.43
CA PRO A 203 24.90 20.86 -1.20
C PRO A 203 24.16 21.44 0.00
N ILE A 204 23.82 20.58 0.95
CA ILE A 204 23.12 20.97 2.18
C ILE A 204 24.12 20.99 3.32
N THR A 205 24.14 22.08 4.09
CA THR A 205 24.98 22.23 5.28
C THR A 205 24.14 22.09 6.54
N PHE A 206 24.65 21.33 7.51
CA PHE A 206 24.06 21.14 8.83
C PHE A 206 25.04 21.66 9.88
N GLU A 207 24.53 22.31 10.92
CA GLU A 207 25.31 22.83 12.05
C GLU A 207 24.81 22.20 13.35
N TYR A 208 25.74 21.76 14.19
CA TYR A 208 25.43 21.10 15.45
C TYR A 208 26.28 21.64 16.60
N SER A 209 25.90 21.35 17.84
CA SER A 209 26.74 21.64 19.00
C SER A 209 28.00 20.75 19.01
N ALA A 210 29.01 21.15 19.79
CA ALA A 210 30.26 20.38 19.88
C ALA A 210 30.02 18.94 20.39
N ASP A 211 29.10 18.78 21.35
CA ASP A 211 28.75 17.47 21.93
C ASP A 211 28.05 16.58 20.90
N GLU A 212 27.16 17.15 20.09
CA GLU A 212 26.47 16.43 19.00
C GLU A 212 27.44 16.05 17.88
N CYS A 213 28.38 16.93 17.53
CA CYS A 213 29.40 16.64 16.52
C CYS A 213 30.27 15.44 16.90
N ILE A 214 30.62 15.30 18.19
CA ILE A 214 31.36 14.13 18.68
C ILE A 214 30.55 12.85 18.44
N LYS A 215 29.27 12.85 18.84
CA LYS A 215 28.38 11.69 18.65
C LYS A 215 28.16 11.32 17.18
N ILE A 216 28.00 12.32 16.31
CA ILE A 216 27.82 12.12 14.86
C ILE A 216 29.08 11.52 14.26
N ASN A 217 30.26 12.03 14.62
CA ASN A 217 31.53 11.48 14.13
C ASN A 217 31.77 10.05 14.63
N GLU A 218 31.39 9.71 15.87
CA GLU A 218 31.47 8.35 16.39
C GLU A 218 30.62 7.35 15.60
N HIS A 219 29.47 7.80 15.08
CA HIS A 219 28.49 6.96 14.39
C HIS A 219 28.33 7.28 12.89
N GLN A 220 29.37 7.87 12.28
CA GLN A 220 29.33 8.29 10.88
C GLN A 220 29.10 7.09 9.95
N HIS A 221 29.64 5.92 10.30
CA HIS A 221 29.50 4.70 9.52
C HIS A 221 28.08 4.12 9.58
N GLU A 222 27.39 4.24 10.71
CA GLU A 222 26.00 3.85 10.89
C GLU A 222 25.07 4.76 10.07
N LEU A 223 25.35 6.06 10.03
CA LEU A 223 24.64 7.03 9.19
C LEU A 223 24.84 6.74 7.71
N GLU A 224 26.07 6.41 7.29
CA GLU A 224 26.37 6.03 5.91
C GLU A 224 25.58 4.80 5.48
N LYS A 225 25.42 3.79 6.36
CA LYS A 225 24.64 2.57 6.09
C LYS A 225 23.14 2.81 5.91
N VAL A 226 22.60 3.91 6.41
CA VAL A 226 21.21 4.31 6.19
C VAL A 226 21.08 5.35 5.07
N GLY A 227 22.17 5.69 4.40
CA GLY A 227 22.19 6.58 3.24
C GLY A 227 22.52 8.05 3.56
N VAL A 228 22.99 8.36 4.76
CA VAL A 228 23.36 9.72 5.17
C VAL A 228 24.88 9.89 5.04
N LEU A 229 25.31 10.52 3.95
CA LEU A 229 26.74 10.75 3.64
C LEU A 229 27.17 12.14 4.13
N LEU A 230 27.62 12.21 5.39
CA LEU A 230 28.11 13.45 5.99
C LEU A 230 29.61 13.63 5.75
N GLU A 231 29.99 14.79 5.23
CA GLU A 231 31.37 15.24 5.14
C GLU A 231 31.62 16.35 6.17
N PRO A 232 32.64 16.24 7.04
CA PRO A 232 33.00 17.32 7.96
C PRO A 232 33.39 18.61 7.22
N PHE A 233 32.83 19.74 7.64
CA PHE A 233 33.10 21.07 7.07
C PHE A 233 33.29 22.11 8.17
N GLY A 234 34.54 22.38 8.56
CA GLY A 234 34.85 23.30 9.66
C GLY A 234 34.79 22.60 11.02
N TYR A 235 34.46 23.34 12.09
CA TYR A 235 34.51 22.83 13.47
C TYR A 235 33.23 22.09 13.88
N ASN A 236 32.07 22.64 13.54
CA ASN A 236 30.77 22.22 14.07
C ASN A 236 29.73 22.02 12.96
N SER A 237 30.19 21.79 11.73
CA SER A 237 29.31 21.71 10.57
C SER A 237 29.65 20.52 9.68
N PHE A 238 28.62 20.00 9.04
CA PHE A 238 28.72 18.92 8.06
C PHE A 238 28.06 19.34 6.77
N ILE A 239 28.57 18.85 5.65
CA ILE A 239 28.00 19.04 4.33
C ILE A 239 27.58 17.69 3.75
N VAL A 240 26.40 17.65 3.15
CA VAL A 240 25.93 16.53 2.34
C VAL A 240 25.96 16.98 0.89
N ARG A 241 26.60 16.19 0.03
CA ARG A 241 26.70 16.45 -1.42
C ARG A 241 25.89 15.48 -2.26
N SER A 242 25.64 14.29 -1.73
CA SER A 242 24.89 13.23 -2.40
C SER A 242 24.04 12.46 -1.41
N HIS A 243 22.99 11.82 -1.92
CA HIS A 243 22.11 10.94 -1.17
C HIS A 243 21.69 9.75 -2.06
N PRO A 244 21.18 8.64 -1.52
CA PRO A 244 20.65 7.56 -2.31
C PRO A 244 19.52 8.01 -3.25
N GLN A 245 19.48 7.46 -4.46
CA GLN A 245 18.49 7.85 -5.47
C GLN A 245 17.04 7.56 -5.06
N TRP A 246 16.83 6.60 -4.15
CA TRP A 246 15.51 6.22 -3.65
C TRP A 246 14.98 7.12 -2.54
N PHE A 247 15.70 8.17 -2.13
CA PHE A 247 15.18 9.15 -1.16
C PHE A 247 13.89 9.84 -1.68
N PRO A 248 12.93 10.16 -0.80
CA PRO A 248 11.76 10.96 -1.15
C PRO A 248 12.19 12.31 -1.76
N ARG A 249 11.73 12.59 -2.97
CA ARG A 249 12.13 13.77 -3.73
C ARG A 249 11.60 15.05 -3.09
N GLY A 250 12.48 16.04 -2.90
CA GLY A 250 12.14 17.35 -2.36
C GLY A 250 12.03 17.42 -0.84
N GLU A 251 12.20 16.30 -0.14
CA GLU A 251 12.19 16.22 1.34
C GLU A 251 13.51 15.65 1.89
N GLU A 252 14.57 15.66 1.08
CA GLU A 252 15.87 15.06 1.40
C GLU A 252 16.52 15.75 2.60
N LYS A 253 16.47 17.09 2.64
CA LYS A 253 17.01 17.87 3.76
C LYS A 253 16.37 17.46 5.08
N ASP A 254 15.05 17.56 5.14
CA ASP A 254 14.30 17.30 6.36
C ASP A 254 14.45 15.85 6.78
N LEU A 255 14.53 14.91 5.83
CA LEU A 255 14.75 13.49 6.13
C LEU A 255 16.14 13.24 6.74
N ILE A 256 17.18 13.85 6.19
CA ILE A 256 18.55 13.72 6.73
C ILE A 256 18.60 14.32 8.15
N GLU A 257 17.98 15.48 8.34
CA GLU A 257 17.89 16.15 9.64
C GLU A 257 17.20 15.26 10.67
N ASP A 258 16.00 14.74 10.34
CA ASP A 258 15.26 13.83 11.22
C ASP A 258 16.08 12.56 11.56
N MET A 259 16.80 11.99 10.58
CA MET A 259 17.65 10.82 10.81
C MET A 259 18.82 11.10 11.74
N ILE A 260 19.43 12.28 11.65
CA ILE A 260 20.51 12.70 12.55
C ILE A 260 19.94 12.96 13.95
N GLU A 261 18.80 13.64 14.07
CA GLU A 261 18.13 13.84 15.34
C GLU A 261 17.77 12.52 16.04
N GLN A 262 17.25 11.55 15.29
CA GLN A 262 16.97 10.21 15.82
C GLN A 262 18.23 9.55 16.38
N LEU A 263 19.37 9.67 15.70
CA LEU A 263 20.64 9.17 16.20
C LEU A 263 21.08 9.88 17.49
N LEU A 264 20.92 11.20 17.56
CA LEU A 264 21.29 12.00 18.73
C LEU A 264 20.42 11.69 19.96
N LEU A 265 19.15 11.33 19.76
CA LEU A 265 18.21 10.89 20.78
C LEU A 265 18.52 9.48 21.32
N MET A 266 19.13 8.62 20.51
CA MET A 266 19.50 7.27 20.92
C MET A 266 20.68 7.28 21.90
N LYS A 267 20.49 6.69 23.09
CA LYS A 267 21.57 6.50 24.07
C LYS A 267 22.60 5.46 23.63
N LYS A 268 22.16 4.48 22.85
CA LYS A 268 22.98 3.43 22.25
C LYS A 268 22.46 3.22 20.84
N VAL A 269 23.33 3.44 19.84
CA VAL A 269 22.96 3.28 18.44
C VAL A 269 22.90 1.79 18.12
N ASP A 270 21.74 1.34 17.67
CA ASP A 270 21.54 0.03 17.07
C ASP A 270 21.16 0.24 15.61
N LEU A 271 21.97 -0.30 14.70
CA LEU A 271 21.77 -0.18 13.27
C LEU A 271 20.41 -0.73 12.83
N LYS A 272 19.93 -1.81 13.46
CA LYS A 272 18.64 -2.40 13.12
C LYS A 272 17.51 -1.43 13.42
N LYS A 273 17.55 -0.82 14.60
CA LYS A 273 16.58 0.19 15.01
C LYS A 273 16.68 1.44 14.15
N LEU A 274 17.88 1.91 13.85
CA LEU A 274 18.08 3.09 13.00
C LEU A 274 17.51 2.88 11.60
N ARG A 275 17.71 1.69 11.00
CA ARG A 275 17.11 1.31 9.71
C ARG A 275 15.59 1.27 9.76
N GLU A 276 15.03 0.71 10.83
CA GLU A 276 13.58 0.64 11.02
C GLU A 276 12.97 2.05 11.12
N GLU A 277 13.51 2.91 11.99
CA GLU A 277 13.06 4.30 12.14
C GLU A 277 13.22 5.10 10.84
N ALA A 278 14.34 4.92 10.13
CA ALA A 278 14.56 5.55 8.82
C ALA A 278 13.49 5.16 7.80
N ALA A 279 13.19 3.86 7.69
CA ALA A 279 12.16 3.37 6.78
C ALA A 279 10.76 3.89 7.15
N ILE A 280 10.46 4.02 8.46
CA ILE A 280 9.20 4.63 8.93
C ILE A 280 9.13 6.08 8.45
N MET A 281 10.16 6.90 8.74
CA MET A 281 10.19 8.32 8.36
C MET A 281 10.04 8.52 6.84
N MET A 282 10.75 7.72 6.03
CA MET A 282 10.64 7.76 4.57
C MET A 282 9.24 7.39 4.08
N SER A 283 8.59 6.39 4.70
CA SER A 283 7.24 5.96 4.32
C SER A 283 6.18 7.04 4.58
N CYS A 284 6.32 7.81 5.66
CA CYS A 284 5.46 8.94 5.99
C CYS A 284 5.60 10.05 4.95
N LYS A 285 6.84 10.44 4.66
CA LYS A 285 7.20 11.53 3.72
C LYS A 285 6.77 11.21 2.29
N ALA A 286 6.93 9.96 1.86
CA ALA A 286 6.47 9.51 0.55
C ALA A 286 4.93 9.30 0.49
N SER A 287 4.25 9.26 1.64
CA SER A 287 2.79 9.25 1.89
C SER A 287 1.93 10.09 0.93
N ILE A 288 0.90 9.57 0.22
CA ILE A 288 -0.11 10.49 -0.34
C ILE A 288 -0.88 11.11 0.83
N LYS A 289 -1.10 12.43 0.76
CA LYS A 289 -1.87 13.18 1.75
C LYS A 289 -3.35 12.76 1.71
N ALA A 290 -4.02 12.85 2.86
CA ALA A 290 -5.44 12.56 2.98
C ALA A 290 -6.29 13.33 1.95
N ASN A 291 -7.46 12.76 1.59
CA ASN A 291 -8.45 13.30 0.64
C ASN A 291 -8.02 13.25 -0.84
N HIS A 292 -7.34 12.20 -1.27
CA HIS A 292 -7.01 11.99 -2.67
C HIS A 292 -7.88 10.88 -3.29
N HIS A 293 -8.69 11.24 -4.28
CA HIS A 293 -9.53 10.28 -4.98
C HIS A 293 -8.72 9.43 -5.95
N LEU A 294 -8.80 8.11 -5.77
CA LEU A 294 -8.12 7.13 -6.62
C LEU A 294 -9.08 6.61 -7.68
N ARG A 295 -8.55 6.31 -8.86
CA ARG A 295 -9.26 5.55 -9.88
C ARG A 295 -9.37 4.08 -9.48
N ASN A 296 -10.34 3.35 -10.05
CA ASN A 296 -10.55 1.94 -9.71
C ASN A 296 -9.34 1.05 -10.02
N ASP A 297 -8.57 1.35 -11.07
CA ASP A 297 -7.32 0.65 -11.40
C ASP A 297 -6.22 0.93 -10.37
N GLU A 298 -6.13 2.16 -9.86
CA GLU A 298 -5.19 2.53 -8.79
C GLU A 298 -5.57 1.88 -7.46
N ILE A 299 -6.87 1.79 -7.17
CA ILE A 299 -7.38 1.06 -6.00
C ILE A 299 -7.02 -0.42 -6.13
N GLN A 300 -7.28 -1.06 -7.27
CA GLN A 300 -6.94 -2.46 -7.50
C GLN A 300 -5.44 -2.70 -7.30
N ALA A 301 -4.58 -1.85 -7.88
CA ALA A 301 -3.13 -1.95 -7.72
C ALA A 301 -2.71 -1.84 -6.24
N LEU A 302 -3.28 -0.88 -5.49
CA LEU A 302 -3.02 -0.73 -4.06
C LEU A 302 -3.42 -1.97 -3.26
N LEU A 303 -4.59 -2.56 -3.56
CA LEU A 303 -5.06 -3.77 -2.91
C LEU A 303 -4.15 -4.97 -3.20
N ASP A 304 -3.70 -5.12 -4.44
CA ASP A 304 -2.78 -6.18 -4.85
C ASP A 304 -1.40 -6.03 -4.22
N GLU A 305 -0.90 -4.80 -4.09
CA GLU A 305 0.37 -4.49 -3.46
C GLU A 305 0.31 -4.67 -1.93
N LEU A 306 -0.76 -4.18 -1.28
CA LEU A 306 -0.99 -4.40 0.14
C LEU A 306 -1.04 -5.89 0.47
N ARG A 307 -1.70 -6.70 -0.37
CA ARG A 307 -1.76 -8.17 -0.21
C ARG A 307 -0.39 -8.85 -0.24
N ARG A 308 0.60 -8.26 -0.92
CA ARG A 308 1.98 -8.79 -1.00
C ARG A 308 2.84 -8.38 0.19
N SER A 309 2.38 -7.42 0.98
CA SER A 309 3.09 -6.96 2.18
C SER A 309 3.19 -8.05 3.25
N SER A 310 4.22 -7.97 4.08
CA SER A 310 4.43 -8.86 5.23
C SER A 310 3.32 -8.78 6.29
N ASP A 311 2.79 -7.59 6.55
CA ASP A 311 1.63 -7.40 7.42
C ASP A 311 0.61 -6.40 6.84
N PRO A 312 -0.43 -6.90 6.16
CA PRO A 312 -1.43 -6.05 5.52
C PRO A 312 -2.45 -5.44 6.49
N PHE A 313 -2.44 -5.84 7.77
CA PHE A 313 -3.47 -5.46 8.73
C PHE A 313 -3.09 -4.26 9.59
N THR A 314 -1.81 -4.04 9.85
CA THR A 314 -1.31 -2.99 10.75
C THR A 314 -0.34 -2.10 10.01
N CYS A 315 -0.35 -0.78 10.25
CA CYS A 315 0.63 0.15 9.70
C CYS A 315 1.93 0.16 10.52
N PRO A 316 3.03 0.78 10.03
CA PRO A 316 4.28 0.87 10.77
C PRO A 316 4.16 1.56 12.13
N HIS A 317 3.15 2.44 12.32
CA HIS A 317 2.86 3.13 13.58
C HIS A 317 1.86 2.38 14.49
N GLY A 318 1.44 1.16 14.12
CA GLY A 318 0.52 0.35 14.91
C GLY A 318 -0.97 0.60 14.68
N ARG A 319 -1.36 1.44 13.71
CA ARG A 319 -2.78 1.67 13.38
C ARG A 319 -3.33 0.55 12.51
N PRO A 320 -4.62 0.17 12.65
CA PRO A 320 -5.23 -0.81 11.75
C PRO A 320 -5.37 -0.23 10.33
N ILE A 321 -4.97 -1.01 9.33
CA ILE A 321 -5.13 -0.70 7.91
C ILE A 321 -6.48 -1.24 7.41
N ILE A 322 -6.81 -2.47 7.80
CA ILE A 322 -7.97 -3.21 7.31
C ILE A 322 -8.93 -3.48 8.46
N VAL A 323 -10.18 -3.10 8.28
CA VAL A 323 -11.32 -3.57 9.09
C VAL A 323 -12.15 -4.50 8.23
N HIS A 324 -12.33 -5.75 8.69
CA HIS A 324 -13.06 -6.79 7.96
C HIS A 324 -14.39 -7.09 8.66
N TYR A 325 -15.45 -7.18 7.86
CA TYR A 325 -16.75 -7.71 8.26
C TYR A 325 -17.05 -8.97 7.45
N SER A 326 -17.13 -10.10 8.13
CA SER A 326 -17.50 -11.36 7.48
C SER A 326 -18.95 -11.35 7.00
N THR A 327 -19.26 -12.19 6.01
CA THR A 327 -20.64 -12.39 5.53
C THR A 327 -21.60 -12.71 6.68
N TYR A 328 -21.18 -13.57 7.61
CA TYR A 328 -21.95 -13.92 8.80
C TYR A 328 -22.18 -12.72 9.74
N GLU A 329 -21.15 -11.92 10.01
CA GLU A 329 -21.30 -10.73 10.86
C GLU A 329 -22.23 -9.70 10.22
N MET A 330 -22.14 -9.49 8.90
CA MET A 330 -23.06 -8.62 8.19
C MET A 330 -24.50 -9.16 8.27
N GLU A 331 -24.73 -10.45 8.02
CA GLU A 331 -26.06 -11.06 8.15
C GLU A 331 -26.63 -10.92 9.57
N LYS A 332 -25.77 -11.07 10.59
CA LYS A 332 -26.14 -10.86 12.00
C LYS A 332 -26.48 -9.41 12.30
N MET A 333 -25.74 -8.44 11.77
CA MET A 333 -26.04 -7.01 11.89
C MET A 333 -27.41 -6.66 11.30
N PHE A 334 -27.76 -7.29 10.17
CA PHE A 334 -29.09 -7.17 9.57
C PHE A 334 -30.15 -8.11 10.17
N LYS A 335 -29.81 -8.87 11.22
CA LYS A 335 -30.71 -9.82 11.91
C LYS A 335 -31.32 -10.88 10.98
N ARG A 336 -30.59 -11.29 9.94
CA ARG A 336 -30.98 -12.37 9.02
C ARG A 336 -30.68 -13.75 9.59
N VAL A 337 -29.66 -13.83 10.43
CA VAL A 337 -29.27 -15.00 11.23
C VAL A 337 -29.10 -14.54 12.69
N MET A 338 -29.50 -15.38 13.66
CA MET A 338 -29.44 -15.06 15.10
C MET A 338 -28.25 -15.71 15.77
#